data_AF-A0A356QP30-F1
#
_entry.id   AF-A0A356QP30-F1
#
_cell.length_a   1.000
_cell.length_b   1.000
_cell.length_c   1.000
_cell.angle_alpha   90.00
_cell.angle_beta   90.00
_cell.angle_gamma   90.00
#
_symmetry.space_group_name_H-M   'P 1'
#
loop_
_entity.id
_entity.type
_entity.pdbx_description
1 polymer ?
#
loop_
_entity_poly.entity_id
_entity_poly.type
_entity_poly.pdbx_seq_one_letter_code
_entity_poly.pdbx_strand_id
1 'polypeptide(L)'
;DWSFSLFYSPTSQLPYPLPGIAYVWKPDETFEAKIGLPPGIEWRPNDDWEITFNYFPLVNVNAMVRRRLADKLWLFGGYRTDTQIYFLADRLIEKERFYVFDQRAGIGLDQHIGSGFSLEFLASYLFDRELFQGTSFTSGRTDVIEFDPGLGLSLQLLWRR
;
A
#
# COMPACT_ATOMS: atom_id res chain seq x y z
N ASP A 1 21.03 -9.53 8.40
CA ASP A 1 21.95 -8.88 7.44
C ASP A 1 21.61 -7.41 7.25
N TRP A 2 22.55 -6.60 6.76
CA TRP A 2 22.26 -5.22 6.37
C TRP A 2 21.73 -5.15 4.94
N SER A 3 20.67 -4.36 4.73
CA SER A 3 20.09 -4.06 3.43
C SER A 3 20.31 -2.58 3.10
N PHE A 4 20.87 -2.33 1.93
CA PHE A 4 21.09 -1.00 1.37
C PHE A 4 20.30 -0.87 0.09
N SER A 5 19.59 0.25 -0.07
CA SER A 5 18.72 0.52 -1.22
C SER A 5 18.72 2.00 -1.57
N LEU A 6 18.30 2.32 -2.79
CA LEU A 6 18.09 3.68 -3.26
C LEU A 6 16.73 3.75 -3.96
N PHE A 7 15.85 4.60 -3.47
CA PHE A 7 14.50 4.75 -4.01
C PHE A 7 14.39 6.08 -4.74
N TYR A 8 13.91 6.06 -5.98
CA TYR A 8 13.65 7.26 -6.75
C TYR A 8 12.46 7.04 -7.67
N SER A 9 11.55 8.01 -7.69
CA SER A 9 10.55 8.13 -8.74
C SER A 9 10.27 9.63 -8.93
N PRO A 10 10.20 10.11 -10.18
CA PRO A 10 9.86 11.50 -10.46
C PRO A 10 8.41 11.84 -10.06
N THR A 11 7.55 10.83 -9.92
CA THR A 11 6.16 10.91 -9.46
C THR A 11 5.98 10.33 -8.04
N SER A 12 6.99 10.43 -7.18
CA SER A 12 6.83 10.11 -5.75
C SER A 12 6.50 11.36 -4.93
N GLN A 13 6.08 11.12 -3.67
CA GLN A 13 5.90 12.19 -2.66
C GLN A 13 7.21 12.94 -2.39
N LEU A 14 8.35 12.26 -2.54
CA LEU A 14 9.70 12.77 -2.35
C LEU A 14 10.51 12.56 -3.64
N PRO A 15 10.45 13.49 -4.60
CA PRO A 15 10.95 13.33 -5.96
C PRO A 15 12.48 13.52 -6.07
N TYR A 16 13.20 12.97 -5.11
CA TYR A 16 14.64 12.97 -5.03
C TYR A 16 15.09 11.60 -4.49
N PRO A 17 16.32 11.15 -4.79
CA PRO A 17 16.78 9.84 -4.35
C PRO A 17 16.76 9.74 -2.82
N LEU A 18 16.08 8.72 -2.31
CA LEU A 18 16.02 8.40 -0.88
C LEU A 18 16.90 7.19 -0.60
N PRO A 19 17.96 7.34 0.21
CA PRO A 19 18.72 6.19 0.66
C PRO A 19 17.89 5.37 1.65
N GLY A 20 17.84 4.06 1.43
CA GLY A 20 17.30 3.09 2.36
C GLY A 20 18.42 2.31 3.03
N ILE A 21 18.37 2.26 4.36
CA ILE A 21 19.28 1.47 5.18
C ILE A 21 18.42 0.76 6.21
N ALA A 22 18.43 -0.57 6.18
CA ALA A 22 17.68 -1.38 7.13
C ALA A 22 18.50 -2.57 7.59
N TYR A 23 18.40 -2.89 8.87
CA TYR A 23 18.85 -4.16 9.41
C TYR A 23 17.73 -5.20 9.26
N VAL A 24 18.01 -6.26 8.51
CA VAL A 24 17.11 -7.40 8.33
C VAL A 24 17.35 -8.37 9.48
N TRP A 25 16.37 -8.45 10.37
CA TRP A 25 16.31 -9.38 11.48
C TRP A 25 15.40 -10.55 11.14
N LYS A 26 15.98 -11.74 11.01
CA LYS A 26 15.29 -12.98 10.67
C LYS A 26 15.68 -14.07 11.67
N PRO A 27 14.98 -14.17 12.82
CA PRO A 27 15.29 -15.16 13.85
C PRO A 27 14.99 -16.59 13.41
N ASP A 28 14.01 -16.79 12.52
CA ASP A 28 13.61 -18.09 11.97
C ASP A 28 12.99 -17.94 10.56
N GLU A 29 12.42 -19.02 10.02
CA GLU A 29 11.79 -19.00 8.68
C GLU A 29 10.41 -18.34 8.66
N THR A 30 9.78 -18.16 9.83
CA THR A 30 8.41 -17.65 9.97
C THR A 30 8.37 -16.13 10.12
N PHE A 31 9.45 -15.50 10.59
CA PHE A 31 9.47 -14.07 10.90
C PHE A 31 10.64 -13.35 10.24
N GLU A 32 10.35 -12.24 9.58
CA GLU A 32 11.33 -11.27 9.08
C GLU A 32 10.89 -9.85 9.47
N ALA A 33 11.82 -9.08 10.04
CA ALA A 33 11.64 -7.66 10.31
C ALA A 33 12.76 -6.84 9.68
N LYS A 34 12.39 -5.73 9.04
CA LYS A 34 13.29 -4.70 8.55
C LYS A 34 13.27 -3.54 9.52
N ILE A 35 14.36 -3.36 10.25
CA ILE A 35 14.54 -2.29 11.24
C ILE A 35 15.39 -1.20 10.59
N GLY A 36 14.75 -0.10 10.18
CA GLY A 36 15.41 1.00 9.49
C GLY A 36 14.46 1.66 8.50
N LEU A 37 14.96 2.00 7.31
CA LEU A 37 14.19 2.68 6.28
C LEU A 37 14.27 1.96 4.91
N PRO A 38 13.14 1.55 4.31
CA PRO A 38 11.79 1.49 4.90
C PRO A 38 11.68 0.38 5.98
N PRO A 39 10.97 0.61 7.09
CA PRO A 39 10.67 -0.46 8.04
C PRO A 39 9.57 -1.37 7.52
N GLY A 40 9.62 -2.64 7.92
CA GLY A 40 8.61 -3.62 7.55
C GLY A 40 8.68 -4.87 8.39
N ILE A 41 7.59 -5.63 8.40
CA ILE A 41 7.44 -6.91 9.09
C ILE A 41 6.72 -7.85 8.14
N GLU A 42 7.23 -9.08 8.04
CA GLU A 42 6.57 -10.22 7.43
C GLU A 42 6.57 -11.35 8.45
N TRP A 43 5.38 -11.84 8.81
CA TRP A 43 5.23 -12.88 9.82
C TRP A 43 4.20 -13.92 9.40
N ARG A 44 4.64 -15.17 9.34
CA ARG A 44 3.85 -16.36 8.99
C ARG A 44 4.01 -17.43 10.07
N PRO A 45 3.35 -17.26 11.23
CA PRO A 45 3.56 -18.15 12.37
C PRO A 45 3.20 -19.62 12.09
N ASN A 46 2.35 -19.87 11.09
CA ASN A 46 2.01 -21.18 10.56
C ASN A 46 1.42 -21.03 9.15
N ASP A 47 1.04 -22.15 8.53
CA ASP A 47 0.48 -22.17 7.16
C ASP A 47 -0.90 -21.50 7.03
N ASP A 48 -1.56 -21.21 8.14
CA ASP A 48 -2.90 -20.61 8.15
C ASP A 48 -2.89 -19.09 8.37
N TRP A 49 -1.75 -18.47 8.67
CA TRP A 49 -1.68 -17.03 8.99
C TRP A 49 -0.53 -16.34 8.26
N GLU A 50 -0.83 -15.17 7.72
CA GLU A 50 0.14 -14.27 7.10
C GLU A 50 -0.13 -12.84 7.55
N ILE A 51 0.87 -12.18 8.12
CA ILE A 51 0.79 -10.81 8.60
C ILE A 51 1.91 -10.03 7.92
N THR A 52 1.56 -8.93 7.27
CA THR A 52 2.53 -8.03 6.65
C THR A 52 2.27 -6.60 7.09
N PHE A 53 3.35 -5.87 7.33
CA PHE A 53 3.33 -4.45 7.60
C PHE A 53 4.50 -3.81 6.88
N ASN A 54 4.26 -2.75 6.13
CA ASN A 54 5.29 -1.98 5.47
C ASN A 54 4.95 -0.50 5.55
N TYR A 55 5.97 0.32 5.78
CA TYR A 55 5.84 1.76 5.74
C TYR A 55 6.95 2.36 4.88
N PHE A 56 6.55 3.13 3.89
CA PHE A 56 7.44 3.90 3.04
C PHE A 56 7.09 5.39 3.18
N PRO A 57 8.02 6.25 3.61
CA PRO A 57 7.72 7.67 3.79
C PRO A 57 7.24 8.37 2.51
N LEU A 58 6.38 9.39 2.63
CA LEU A 58 5.93 9.98 3.90
C LEU A 58 4.67 9.34 4.47
N VAL A 59 3.75 8.87 3.64
CA VAL A 59 2.45 8.37 4.11
C VAL A 59 2.11 6.96 3.63
N ASN A 60 2.99 6.30 2.88
CA ASN A 60 2.66 5.00 2.29
C ASN A 60 2.72 3.89 3.34
N VAL A 61 1.58 3.56 3.92
CA VAL A 61 1.42 2.45 4.86
C VAL A 61 0.66 1.32 4.18
N ASN A 62 1.10 0.09 4.41
CA ASN A 62 0.35 -1.12 4.09
C ASN A 62 0.44 -2.08 5.27
N ALA A 63 -0.71 -2.44 5.83
CA ALA A 63 -0.86 -3.44 6.88
C ALA A 63 -1.89 -4.46 6.42
N MET A 64 -1.54 -5.75 6.43
CA MET A 64 -2.43 -6.82 6.00
C MET A 64 -2.32 -8.01 6.95
N VAL A 65 -3.45 -8.62 7.24
CA VAL A 65 -3.56 -9.89 7.93
C VAL A 65 -4.40 -10.82 7.05
N ARG A 66 -3.88 -12.00 6.77
CA ARG A 66 -4.58 -13.06 6.05
C ARG A 66 -4.65 -14.29 6.92
N ARG A 67 -5.79 -14.96 6.87
CA ARG A 67 -6.07 -16.21 7.57
C ARG A 67 -6.69 -17.22 6.62
N ARG A 68 -6.17 -18.43 6.58
CA ARG A 68 -6.78 -19.56 5.87
C ARG A 68 -8.02 -20.03 6.64
N LEU A 69 -9.17 -20.07 5.96
CA LEU A 69 -10.42 -20.59 6.49
C LEU A 69 -10.67 -22.04 6.04
N ALA A 70 -10.20 -22.38 4.85
CA ALA A 70 -10.21 -23.73 4.27
C ALA A 70 -9.10 -23.83 3.22
N ASP A 71 -8.85 -25.03 2.67
CA ASP A 71 -7.74 -25.29 1.73
C ASP A 71 -7.67 -24.34 0.54
N LYS A 72 -8.80 -23.76 0.12
CA LYS A 72 -8.92 -22.85 -1.02
C LYS A 72 -9.58 -21.52 -0.67
N LEU A 73 -9.74 -21.19 0.61
CA LEU A 73 -10.46 -19.99 1.06
C LEU A 73 -9.64 -19.24 2.09
N TRP A 74 -9.37 -17.98 1.80
CA TRP A 74 -8.63 -17.07 2.65
C TRP A 74 -9.51 -15.88 3.03
N LEU A 75 -9.52 -15.54 4.31
CA LEU A 75 -10.00 -14.26 4.80
C LEU A 75 -8.81 -13.32 4.89
N PHE A 76 -8.97 -12.08 4.46
CA PHE A 76 -7.96 -11.06 4.65
C PHE A 76 -8.59 -9.76 5.13
N GLY A 77 -7.82 -9.00 5.91
CA GLY A 77 -8.18 -7.68 6.36
C GLY A 77 -6.95 -6.81 6.40
N GLY A 78 -7.11 -5.54 6.03
CA GLY A 78 -5.96 -4.67 5.93
C GLY A 78 -6.31 -3.20 5.90
N TYR A 79 -5.26 -2.41 6.09
CA TYR A 79 -5.25 -0.97 5.97
C TYR A 79 -4.16 -0.58 4.98
N ARG A 80 -4.48 0.35 4.10
CA ARG A 80 -3.49 0.95 3.20
C ARG A 80 -3.79 2.40 2.94
N THR A 81 -2.76 3.15 2.64
CA THR A 81 -2.85 4.47 2.02
C THR A 81 -2.55 4.33 0.52
N ASP A 82 -3.35 4.97 -0.32
CA ASP A 82 -3.11 5.08 -1.76
C ASP A 82 -2.71 6.53 -2.07
N THR A 83 -1.66 6.70 -2.87
CA THR A 83 -1.26 8.04 -3.35
C THR A 83 -0.84 7.93 -4.80
N GLN A 84 -1.58 8.61 -5.67
CA GLN A 84 -1.25 8.73 -7.09
C GLN A 84 -0.85 10.17 -7.36
N ILE A 85 0.25 10.34 -8.10
CA ILE A 85 0.86 11.64 -8.35
C ILE A 85 1.05 11.77 -9.86
N TYR A 86 0.53 12.85 -10.40
CA TYR A 86 0.53 13.14 -11.83
C TYR A 86 1.22 14.46 -12.11
N PHE A 87 1.89 14.53 -13.26
CA PHE A 87 2.34 15.79 -13.82
C PHE A 87 1.16 16.51 -14.49
N LEU A 88 1.13 17.83 -14.33
CA LEU A 88 0.24 18.70 -15.09
C LEU A 88 0.90 19.04 -16.44
N ALA A 89 0.13 18.99 -17.53
CA ALA A 89 0.62 19.17 -18.90
C ALA A 89 1.10 20.60 -19.17
N ASP A 90 0.38 21.61 -18.65
CA ASP A 90 0.64 23.04 -18.90
C ASP A 90 1.05 23.79 -17.62
N ARG A 91 1.85 23.15 -16.77
CA ARG A 91 2.26 23.74 -15.48
C ARG A 91 3.09 25.02 -15.67
N LEU A 92 2.63 26.12 -15.08
CA LEU A 92 3.42 27.36 -14.97
C LEU A 92 4.59 27.19 -13.99
N ILE A 93 4.42 26.33 -12.99
CA ILE A 93 5.41 26.00 -11.97
C ILE A 93 5.84 24.54 -12.17
N GLU A 94 7.11 24.30 -12.53
CA GLU A 94 7.58 22.95 -12.88
C GLU A 94 7.44 21.93 -11.74
N LYS A 95 7.47 22.41 -10.49
CA LYS A 95 7.35 21.59 -9.28
C LYS A 95 5.91 21.22 -8.94
N GLU A 96 4.92 21.86 -9.55
CA GLU A 96 3.51 21.62 -9.27
C GLU A 96 3.05 20.29 -9.84
N ARG A 97 2.31 19.54 -9.02
CA ARG A 97 1.79 18.22 -9.34
C ARG A 97 0.36 18.08 -8.84
N PHE A 98 -0.34 17.15 -9.45
CA PHE A 98 -1.66 16.74 -9.01
C PHE A 98 -1.57 15.47 -8.17
N TYR A 99 -2.19 15.48 -7.00
CA TYR A 99 -2.20 14.41 -6.02
C TYR A 99 -3.62 13.86 -5.86
N VAL A 100 -3.71 12.54 -5.87
CA VAL A 100 -4.89 11.76 -5.49
C VAL A 100 -4.50 10.95 -4.27
N PHE A 101 -5.14 11.19 -3.13
CA PHE A 101 -4.85 10.51 -1.88
C PHE A 101 -6.12 9.89 -1.29
N ASP A 102 -6.03 8.65 -0.83
CA ASP A 102 -7.05 8.04 0.03
C ASP A 102 -6.45 7.09 1.04
N GLN A 103 -7.14 6.94 2.17
CA GLN A 103 -6.90 5.85 3.11
C GLN A 103 -8.03 4.83 2.98
N ARG A 104 -7.66 3.55 3.10
CA ARG A 104 -8.59 2.44 2.94
C ARG A 104 -8.35 1.38 3.99
N ALA A 105 -9.38 1.05 4.75
CA ALA A 105 -9.43 -0.13 5.59
C ALA A 105 -10.50 -1.09 5.05
N GLY A 106 -10.26 -2.40 5.07
CA GLY A 106 -11.23 -3.34 4.52
C GLY A 106 -11.00 -4.78 4.93
N ILE A 107 -11.99 -5.60 4.62
CA ILE A 107 -12.01 -7.05 4.82
C ILE A 107 -12.49 -7.72 3.54
N GLY A 108 -11.87 -8.83 3.18
CA GLY A 108 -12.15 -9.55 1.95
C GLY A 108 -11.95 -11.06 2.06
N LEU A 109 -12.45 -11.74 1.04
CA LEU A 109 -12.33 -13.18 0.86
C LEU A 109 -11.63 -13.45 -0.47
N ASP A 110 -10.66 -14.36 -0.47
CA ASP A 110 -10.00 -14.87 -1.66
C ASP A 110 -10.27 -16.37 -1.74
N GLN A 111 -10.94 -16.79 -2.82
CA GLN A 111 -11.30 -18.18 -3.06
C GLN A 111 -10.63 -18.71 -4.34
N HIS A 112 -9.85 -19.78 -4.19
CA HIS A 112 -9.30 -20.54 -5.31
C HIS A 112 -10.37 -21.48 -5.89
N ILE A 113 -10.76 -21.27 -7.15
CA ILE A 113 -11.84 -22.01 -7.81
C ILE A 113 -11.29 -23.19 -8.64
N GLY A 114 -9.99 -23.18 -8.95
CA GLY A 114 -9.30 -24.21 -9.72
C GLY A 114 -8.88 -23.73 -11.12
N SER A 115 -8.09 -24.54 -11.84
CA SER A 115 -7.59 -24.19 -13.18
C SER A 115 -6.81 -22.86 -13.26
N GLY A 116 -6.19 -22.46 -12.14
CA GLY A 116 -5.47 -21.18 -12.02
C GLY A 116 -6.36 -19.96 -11.75
N PHE A 117 -7.68 -20.14 -11.51
CA PHE A 117 -8.58 -19.04 -11.19
C PHE A 117 -8.72 -18.81 -9.68
N SER A 118 -8.67 -17.53 -9.29
CA SER A 118 -9.05 -17.03 -7.97
C SER A 118 -10.15 -15.97 -8.10
N LEU A 119 -11.09 -15.97 -7.16
CA LEU A 119 -12.09 -14.92 -7.00
C LEU A 119 -11.82 -14.16 -5.70
N GLU A 120 -11.64 -12.85 -5.81
CA GLU A 120 -11.43 -11.96 -4.68
C GLU A 120 -12.64 -11.05 -4.51
N PHE A 121 -13.22 -11.05 -3.31
CA PHE A 121 -14.23 -10.08 -2.88
C PHE A 121 -13.64 -9.21 -1.76
N LEU A 122 -13.83 -7.90 -1.84
CA LEU A 122 -13.36 -6.95 -0.82
C LEU A 122 -14.45 -5.92 -0.52
N ALA A 123 -14.74 -5.76 0.77
CA ALA A 123 -15.51 -4.65 1.30
C ALA A 123 -14.56 -3.72 2.08
N SER A 124 -14.59 -2.44 1.73
CA SER A 124 -13.67 -1.44 2.27
C SER A 124 -14.39 -0.16 2.65
N TYR A 125 -13.84 0.57 3.60
CA TYR A 125 -14.20 1.93 3.96
C TYR A 125 -13.05 2.84 3.55
N LEU A 126 -13.34 3.79 2.67
CA LEU A 126 -12.40 4.78 2.18
C LEU A 126 -12.64 6.08 2.94
N PHE A 127 -11.58 6.72 3.41
CA PHE A 127 -11.62 7.94 4.20
C PHE A 127 -10.38 8.81 3.95
N ASP A 128 -10.39 10.03 4.47
CA ASP A 128 -9.35 11.06 4.23
C ASP A 128 -9.00 11.17 2.73
N ARG A 129 -10.06 11.23 1.93
CA ARG A 129 -9.99 11.21 0.47
C ARG A 129 -9.79 12.64 -0.02
N GLU A 130 -8.67 12.90 -0.68
CA GLU A 130 -8.28 14.25 -1.06
C GLU A 130 -7.73 14.27 -2.49
N LEU A 131 -8.16 15.27 -3.25
CA LEU A 131 -7.52 15.69 -4.50
C LEU A 131 -6.94 17.08 -4.28
N PHE A 132 -5.69 17.30 -4.68
CA PHE A 132 -5.08 18.62 -4.56
C PHE A 132 -3.95 18.83 -5.55
N GLN A 133 -3.64 20.10 -5.81
CA GLN A 133 -2.41 20.49 -6.47
C GLN A 133 -1.38 20.90 -5.43
N GLY A 134 -0.10 20.69 -5.70
CA GLY A 134 0.94 21.16 -4.78
C GLY A 134 2.35 20.98 -5.29
N THR A 135 3.28 21.69 -4.63
CA THR A 135 4.72 21.56 -4.90
C THR A 135 5.38 20.39 -4.14
N SER A 136 4.72 19.92 -3.09
CA SER A 136 5.01 18.65 -2.41
C SER A 136 3.73 18.09 -1.79
N PHE A 137 3.80 16.87 -1.23
CA PHE A 137 2.65 16.27 -0.55
C PHE A 137 2.20 17.09 0.68
N THR A 138 3.13 17.72 1.40
CA THR A 138 2.84 18.42 2.68
C THR A 138 2.85 19.94 2.57
N SER A 139 3.25 20.53 1.45
CA SER A 139 3.46 21.97 1.32
C SER A 139 3.01 22.55 -0.02
N GLY A 140 2.62 23.83 0.02
CA GLY A 140 2.16 24.55 -1.17
C GLY A 140 0.91 23.93 -1.79
N ARG A 141 0.02 23.38 -0.96
CA ARG A 141 -1.22 22.73 -1.39
C ARG A 141 -2.23 23.80 -1.82
N THR A 142 -2.80 23.62 -3.01
CA THR A 142 -3.81 24.47 -3.64
C THR A 142 -4.93 23.60 -4.20
N ASP A 143 -6.10 24.19 -4.47
CA ASP A 143 -7.27 23.51 -5.04
C ASP A 143 -7.63 22.20 -4.35
N VAL A 144 -7.62 22.22 -3.01
CA VAL A 144 -7.92 21.03 -2.19
C VAL A 144 -9.40 20.71 -2.28
N ILE A 145 -9.70 19.50 -2.72
CA ILE A 145 -11.04 18.93 -2.76
C ILE A 145 -11.03 17.69 -1.87
N GLU A 146 -11.79 17.78 -0.78
CA GLU A 146 -12.01 16.68 0.15
C GLU A 146 -13.29 15.94 -0.24
N PHE A 147 -13.29 14.61 -0.09
CA PHE A 147 -14.45 13.78 -0.34
C PHE A 147 -14.91 13.13 0.94
N ASP A 148 -16.24 13.03 1.10
CA ASP A 148 -16.82 12.27 2.19
C ASP A 148 -16.32 10.82 2.18
N PRO A 149 -16.10 10.25 3.37
CA PRO A 149 -15.74 8.86 3.50
C PRO A 149 -16.91 7.96 3.06
N GLY A 150 -16.62 6.74 2.62
CA GLY A 150 -17.65 5.88 2.04
C GLY A 150 -17.25 4.43 1.89
N LEU A 151 -18.28 3.60 1.65
CA LEU A 151 -18.11 2.18 1.39
C LEU A 151 -17.68 1.94 -0.06
N GLY A 152 -16.69 1.07 -0.24
CA GLY A 152 -16.24 0.55 -1.53
C GLY A 152 -16.30 -0.96 -1.55
N LEU A 153 -16.93 -1.52 -2.59
CA LEU A 153 -17.01 -2.96 -2.83
C LEU A 153 -16.24 -3.28 -4.11
N SER A 154 -15.48 -4.35 -4.12
CA SER A 154 -14.84 -4.87 -5.34
C SER A 154 -14.94 -6.37 -5.43
N LEU A 155 -15.15 -6.85 -6.65
CA LEU A 155 -15.12 -8.26 -7.02
C LEU A 155 -14.13 -8.41 -8.19
N GLN A 156 -13.14 -9.27 -8.04
CA GLN A 156 -12.09 -9.47 -9.04
C GLN A 156 -11.93 -10.96 -9.35
N LEU A 157 -11.88 -11.30 -10.63
CA LEU A 157 -11.50 -12.63 -11.11
C LEU A 157 -10.06 -12.57 -11.61
N LEU A 158 -9.18 -13.34 -10.98
CA LEU A 158 -7.75 -13.41 -11.29
C LEU A 158 -7.45 -14.77 -11.92
N TRP A 159 -6.71 -14.76 -13.01
CA TRP A 159 -6.18 -15.98 -13.63
C TRP A 159 -4.65 -15.96 -13.57
N ARG A 160 -4.05 -17.01 -13.01
CA ARG A 160 -2.60 -17.22 -12.94
C ARG A 160 -2.28 -18.59 -13.53
N ARG A 161 -1.36 -18.61 -14.51
CA ARG A 161 -0.91 -19.83 -15.20
C ARG A 161 0.34 -20.41 -14.56
#